data_AF-A0A952UGT6-F1
#
_entry.id   AF-A0A952UGT6-F1
#
_cell.length_a   1.000
_cell.length_b   1.000
_cell.length_c   1.000
_cell.angle_alpha   90.00
_cell.angle_beta   90.00
_cell.angle_gamma   90.00
#
_symmetry.space_group_name_H-M   'P 1'
#
loop_
_entity.id
_entity.type
_entity.pdbx_description
1 polymer ?
#
loop_
_entity_poly.entity_id
_entity_poly.type
_entity_poly.pdbx_seq_one_letter_code
_entity_poly.pdbx_strand_id
1 'polypeptide(L)'
;MTLYLITACPDLARAATAAGVDRIFVDLEIAGKEARQGHKDTVISRHTLEDVHAIRQVVPQGSLLVRIDPWGDGSPGQVEAVLDAGADALMLPMFSNAQEVAAFTHCVAGRATTVGLCETAAGLARLGPILTSGQLDEIHFGLNDLHLDMGLDFLFEVLAGGFMDLAASRCLETGVPFGFGGVARVGGGELPARLILGEHERLGSTAVILSRAFTGGAKTLSDMPADLDLKAEVARVQECLESLAERDDDQREADRLELAGITQAIADRIGGRA
;
A
#
# COMPACT_ATOMS: atom_id res chain seq x y z
N MET A 1 -12.72 -1.26 -5.51
CA MET A 1 -11.40 -0.98 -4.89
C MET A 1 -10.38 -1.90 -5.52
N THR A 2 -9.21 -1.37 -5.88
CA THR A 2 -8.09 -2.12 -6.46
C THR A 2 -7.30 -2.83 -5.37
N LEU A 3 -7.09 -4.14 -5.53
CA LEU A 3 -6.37 -4.98 -4.58
C LEU A 3 -4.94 -5.22 -5.04
N TYR A 4 -3.97 -4.94 -4.17
CA TYR A 4 -2.55 -5.17 -4.43
C TYR A 4 -2.05 -6.39 -3.64
N LEU A 5 -1.27 -7.26 -4.26
CA LEU A 5 -0.57 -8.33 -3.55
C LEU A 5 0.93 -8.30 -3.86
N ILE A 6 1.76 -8.25 -2.81
CA ILE A 6 3.21 -8.28 -2.95
C ILE A 6 3.69 -9.72 -3.11
N THR A 7 4.33 -10.04 -4.24
CA THR A 7 4.99 -11.33 -4.43
C THR A 7 6.00 -11.30 -5.60
N ALA A 8 7.08 -12.06 -5.47
CA ALA A 8 7.99 -12.42 -6.56
C ALA A 8 7.80 -13.85 -7.06
N CYS A 9 6.83 -14.61 -6.51
CA CYS A 9 6.57 -15.98 -6.90
C CYS A 9 5.55 -16.04 -8.06
N PRO A 10 5.94 -16.55 -9.26
CA PRO A 10 5.03 -16.59 -10.41
C PRO A 10 3.76 -17.44 -10.19
N ASP A 11 3.87 -18.55 -9.45
CA ASP A 11 2.70 -19.39 -9.15
C ASP A 11 1.71 -18.68 -8.23
N LEU A 12 2.20 -17.98 -7.21
CA LEU A 12 1.35 -17.19 -6.32
C LEU A 12 0.74 -16.00 -7.05
N ALA A 13 1.48 -15.32 -7.92
CA ALA A 13 0.98 -14.23 -8.75
C ALA A 13 -0.16 -14.68 -9.69
N ARG A 14 -0.03 -15.85 -10.33
CA ARG A 14 -1.12 -16.45 -11.12
C ARG A 14 -2.34 -16.77 -10.27
N ALA A 15 -2.14 -17.40 -9.11
CA ALA A 15 -3.23 -17.74 -8.22
C ALA A 15 -3.97 -16.49 -7.72
N ALA A 16 -3.23 -15.43 -7.38
CA ALA A 16 -3.76 -14.17 -6.90
C ALA A 16 -4.55 -13.41 -7.97
N THR A 17 -4.00 -13.27 -9.18
CA THR A 17 -4.73 -12.64 -10.29
C THR A 17 -6.00 -13.43 -10.65
N ALA A 18 -5.94 -14.76 -10.66
CA ALA A 18 -7.12 -15.60 -10.86
C ALA A 18 -8.15 -15.52 -9.71
N ALA A 19 -7.71 -15.15 -8.51
CA ALA A 19 -8.56 -14.91 -7.34
C ALA A 19 -9.24 -13.52 -7.34
N GLY A 20 -8.85 -12.62 -8.25
CA GLY A 20 -9.39 -11.26 -8.32
C GLY A 20 -8.50 -10.18 -7.72
N VAL A 21 -7.20 -10.45 -7.52
CA VAL A 21 -6.22 -9.40 -7.22
C VAL A 21 -5.88 -8.64 -8.49
N ASP A 22 -6.01 -7.31 -8.46
CA ASP A 22 -5.84 -6.45 -9.63
C ASP A 22 -4.37 -6.18 -9.97
N ARG A 23 -3.53 -5.93 -8.95
CA ARG A 23 -2.09 -5.67 -9.14
C ARG A 23 -1.20 -6.60 -8.34
N ILE A 24 -0.25 -7.21 -9.04
CA ILE A 24 0.89 -7.90 -8.45
C ILE A 24 2.02 -6.90 -8.29
N PHE A 25 2.47 -6.76 -7.05
CA PHE A 25 3.47 -5.79 -6.63
C PHE A 25 4.82 -6.50 -6.41
N VAL A 26 5.82 -6.16 -7.23
CA VAL A 26 7.23 -6.53 -7.02
C VAL A 26 8.00 -5.39 -6.36
N ASP A 27 8.64 -5.66 -5.22
CA ASP A 27 9.36 -4.68 -4.40
C ASP A 27 10.89 -4.77 -4.60
N LEU A 28 11.46 -3.87 -5.40
CA LEU A 28 12.90 -3.77 -5.66
C LEU A 28 13.62 -2.82 -4.70
N GLU A 29 12.91 -2.13 -3.82
CA GLU A 29 13.52 -1.15 -2.91
C GLU A 29 14.51 -1.87 -1.99
N ILE A 30 15.78 -1.45 -2.03
CA ILE A 30 16.87 -1.94 -1.18
C ILE A 30 17.46 -0.77 -0.39
N ALA A 31 17.54 0.42 -1.00
CA ALA A 31 18.24 1.56 -0.45
C ALA A 31 17.59 2.07 0.86
N GLY A 32 18.40 2.18 1.91
CA GLY A 32 17.99 2.71 3.20
C GLY A 32 17.13 1.79 4.07
N LYS A 33 16.75 0.58 3.63
CA LYS A 33 16.03 -0.39 4.47
C LYS A 33 16.87 -0.82 5.68
N GLU A 34 18.15 -1.14 5.47
CA GLU A 34 19.05 -1.60 6.54
C GLU A 34 19.33 -0.53 7.63
N ALA A 35 19.39 0.75 7.24
CA ALA A 35 19.64 1.85 8.18
C ALA A 35 18.38 2.26 8.96
N ARG A 36 17.19 2.14 8.36
CA ARG A 36 15.89 2.50 8.98
C ARG A 36 15.33 1.39 9.88
N GLN A 37 15.66 0.13 9.62
CA GLN A 37 15.01 -1.04 10.24
C GLN A 37 15.78 -1.64 11.43
N GLY A 38 16.73 -0.89 12.01
CA GLY A 38 17.51 -1.31 13.18
C GLY A 38 16.62 -1.90 14.28
N HIS A 39 16.67 -3.23 14.42
CA HIS A 39 16.04 -4.06 15.45
C HIS A 39 14.53 -4.39 15.35
N LYS A 40 13.84 -4.21 14.21
CA LYS A 40 12.43 -4.65 14.07
C LYS A 40 12.28 -5.75 13.01
N ASP A 41 11.40 -6.72 13.28
CA ASP A 41 11.05 -7.94 12.50
C ASP A 41 10.45 -7.62 11.10
N THR A 42 11.18 -6.82 10.32
CA THR A 42 10.77 -6.33 9.00
C THR A 42 11.67 -6.97 7.94
N VAL A 43 11.03 -7.66 6.99
CA VAL A 43 11.73 -8.40 5.95
C VAL A 43 12.13 -7.41 4.86
N ILE A 44 13.42 -7.33 4.60
CA ILE A 44 13.98 -6.75 3.38
C ILE A 44 13.49 -7.65 2.23
N SER A 45 12.51 -7.20 1.44
CA SER A 45 12.16 -7.84 0.16
C SER A 45 13.42 -7.85 -0.70
N ARG A 46 13.84 -9.03 -1.15
CA ARG A 46 15.02 -9.21 -2.01
C ARG A 46 14.59 -9.50 -3.44
N HIS A 47 13.51 -8.86 -3.90
CA HIS A 47 13.08 -9.07 -5.27
C HIS A 47 14.09 -8.42 -6.21
N THR A 48 14.16 -8.95 -7.42
CA THR A 48 15.15 -8.61 -8.42
C THR A 48 14.45 -8.23 -9.73
N LEU A 49 15.19 -7.62 -10.66
CA LEU A 49 14.68 -7.40 -12.02
C LEU A 49 14.33 -8.71 -12.74
N GLU A 50 15.00 -9.82 -12.41
CA GLU A 50 14.64 -11.14 -12.94
C GLU A 50 13.25 -11.56 -12.46
N ASP A 51 12.89 -11.26 -11.20
CA ASP A 51 11.55 -11.50 -10.68
C ASP A 51 10.51 -10.65 -11.40
N VAL A 52 10.81 -9.38 -11.72
CA VAL A 52 9.90 -8.53 -12.53
C VAL A 52 9.62 -9.17 -13.88
N HIS A 53 10.65 -9.64 -14.57
CA HIS A 53 10.50 -10.33 -15.85
C HIS A 53 9.68 -11.62 -15.70
N ALA A 54 9.95 -12.42 -14.67
CA ALA A 54 9.23 -13.66 -14.40
C ALA A 54 7.74 -13.41 -14.09
N ILE A 55 7.42 -12.40 -13.28
CA ILE A 55 6.04 -12.01 -12.96
C ILE A 55 5.33 -11.49 -14.21
N ARG A 56 5.98 -10.65 -15.03
CA ARG A 56 5.41 -10.12 -16.28
C ARG A 56 4.89 -11.23 -17.19
N GLN A 57 5.58 -12.36 -17.28
CA GLN A 57 5.17 -13.49 -18.15
C GLN A 57 3.88 -14.19 -17.69
N VAL A 58 3.39 -13.91 -16.48
CA VAL A 58 2.36 -14.75 -15.85
C VAL A 58 1.15 -13.96 -15.36
N VAL A 59 1.22 -12.63 -15.42
CA VAL A 59 0.12 -11.73 -15.02
C VAL A 59 -0.46 -11.02 -16.26
N PRO A 60 -1.74 -10.62 -16.23
CA PRO A 60 -2.36 -9.82 -17.30
C PRO A 60 -1.70 -8.45 -17.48
N GLN A 61 -1.84 -7.85 -18.68
CA GLN A 61 -1.43 -6.47 -18.91
C GLN A 61 -2.20 -5.52 -17.97
N GLY A 62 -1.53 -4.52 -17.42
CA GLY A 62 -2.09 -3.58 -16.45
C GLY A 62 -1.96 -4.00 -14.98
N SER A 63 -1.50 -5.23 -14.71
CA SER A 63 -1.44 -5.79 -13.35
C SER A 63 -0.06 -5.73 -12.70
N LEU A 64 1.03 -5.40 -13.41
CA LEU A 64 2.37 -5.42 -12.82
C LEU A 64 2.78 -4.05 -12.27
N LEU A 65 2.80 -3.94 -10.94
CA LEU A 65 3.32 -2.79 -10.21
C LEU A 65 4.73 -3.09 -9.68
N VAL A 66 5.67 -2.18 -9.89
CA VAL A 66 7.05 -2.32 -9.40
C VAL A 66 7.44 -1.12 -8.53
N ARG A 67 7.83 -1.37 -7.28
CA ARG A 67 8.42 -0.31 -6.43
C ARG A 67 9.92 -0.23 -6.66
N ILE A 68 10.38 0.99 -6.93
CA ILE A 68 11.80 1.32 -7.14
C ILE A 68 12.43 1.84 -5.84
N ASP A 69 13.72 2.19 -5.86
CA ASP A 69 14.36 2.85 -4.74
C ASP A 69 13.88 4.31 -4.58
N PRO A 70 14.10 4.94 -3.41
CA PRO A 70 13.88 6.37 -3.24
C PRO A 70 14.66 7.17 -4.29
N TRP A 71 14.11 8.33 -4.67
CA TRP A 71 14.67 9.13 -5.75
C TRP A 71 16.13 9.55 -5.49
N GLY A 72 17.00 9.39 -6.49
CA GLY A 72 18.41 9.74 -6.44
C GLY A 72 19.12 9.57 -7.79
N ASP A 73 20.45 9.67 -7.80
CA ASP A 73 21.25 9.71 -9.04
C ASP A 73 21.09 8.46 -9.92
N GLY A 74 20.83 7.29 -9.30
CA GLY A 74 20.61 6.03 -10.01
C GLY A 74 19.19 5.82 -10.52
N SER A 75 18.22 6.65 -10.10
CA SER A 75 16.80 6.42 -10.38
C SER A 75 16.46 6.42 -11.88
N PRO A 76 17.02 7.29 -12.74
CA PRO A 76 16.74 7.23 -14.17
C PRO A 76 17.09 5.88 -14.80
N GLY A 77 18.25 5.31 -14.44
CA GLY A 77 18.65 3.99 -14.94
C GLY A 77 17.75 2.86 -14.41
N GLN A 78 17.32 2.95 -13.15
CA GLN A 78 16.40 1.98 -12.56
C GLN A 78 15.00 2.06 -13.20
N VAL A 79 14.50 3.26 -13.49
CA VAL A 79 13.22 3.47 -14.19
C VAL A 79 13.26 2.81 -15.57
N GLU A 80 14.30 3.05 -16.37
CA GLU A 80 14.43 2.39 -17.68
C GLU A 80 14.48 0.87 -17.55
N ALA A 81 15.27 0.34 -16.62
CA ALA A 81 15.39 -1.11 -16.43
C ALA A 81 14.05 -1.77 -16.03
N VAL A 82 13.25 -1.10 -15.20
CA VAL A 82 11.93 -1.58 -14.77
C VAL A 82 10.89 -1.48 -15.88
N LEU A 83 10.93 -0.41 -16.68
CA LEU A 83 10.07 -0.26 -17.86
C LEU A 83 10.40 -1.32 -18.91
N ASP A 84 11.68 -1.55 -19.20
CA ASP A 84 12.16 -2.58 -20.12
C ASP A 84 11.77 -4.00 -19.67
N ALA A 85 11.70 -4.22 -18.34
CA ALA A 85 11.21 -5.47 -17.77
C ALA A 85 9.68 -5.66 -17.89
N GLY A 86 8.95 -4.64 -18.35
CA GLY A 86 7.53 -4.70 -18.67
C GLY A 86 6.58 -4.27 -17.54
N ALA A 87 7.03 -3.43 -16.62
CA ALA A 87 6.16 -2.86 -15.58
C ALA A 87 5.01 -2.04 -16.19
N ASP A 88 3.79 -2.27 -15.71
CA ASP A 88 2.62 -1.46 -16.08
C ASP A 88 2.50 -0.20 -15.23
N ALA A 89 2.99 -0.28 -13.99
CA ALA A 89 3.00 0.79 -13.02
C ALA A 89 4.32 0.81 -12.25
N LEU A 90 4.82 2.00 -11.94
CA LEU A 90 6.00 2.21 -11.11
C LEU A 90 5.61 2.97 -9.84
N MET A 91 6.11 2.52 -8.70
CA MET A 91 5.89 3.13 -7.40
C MET A 91 7.16 3.77 -6.86
N LEU A 92 7.12 5.08 -6.60
CA LEU A 92 8.22 5.83 -5.97
C LEU A 92 8.02 5.91 -4.45
N PRO A 93 8.89 5.31 -3.63
CA PRO A 93 8.82 5.40 -2.18
C PRO A 93 9.54 6.63 -1.61
N MET A 94 9.28 6.90 -0.33
CA MET A 94 10.06 7.76 0.56
C MET A 94 10.29 9.21 0.08
N PHE A 95 9.52 9.69 -0.90
CA PHE A 95 9.63 11.08 -1.32
C PHE A 95 9.21 12.02 -0.20
N SER A 96 9.81 13.20 -0.21
CA SER A 96 9.60 14.24 0.80
C SER A 96 9.23 15.58 0.19
N ASN A 97 9.29 15.71 -1.14
CA ASN A 97 9.03 16.96 -1.84
C ASN A 97 8.54 16.73 -3.28
N ALA A 98 7.98 17.78 -3.88
CA ALA A 98 7.40 17.73 -5.22
C ALA A 98 8.44 17.59 -6.33
N GLN A 99 9.70 18.01 -6.10
CA GLN A 99 10.76 17.93 -7.10
C GLN A 99 11.17 16.48 -7.38
N GLU A 100 11.30 15.65 -6.34
CA GLU A 100 11.55 14.21 -6.47
C GLU A 100 10.45 13.53 -7.30
N VAL A 101 9.19 13.81 -6.96
CA VAL A 101 8.03 13.25 -7.64
C VAL A 101 7.96 13.72 -9.10
N ALA A 102 8.15 15.01 -9.37
CA ALA A 102 8.14 15.55 -10.73
C ALA A 102 9.29 14.99 -11.59
N ALA A 103 10.46 14.79 -11.01
CA ALA A 103 11.58 14.17 -11.70
C ALA A 103 11.28 12.70 -12.04
N PHE A 104 10.65 11.97 -11.13
CA PHE A 104 10.18 10.61 -11.36
C PHE A 104 9.14 10.52 -12.47
N THR A 105 8.06 11.31 -12.41
CA THR A 105 6.99 11.27 -13.43
C THR A 105 7.50 11.72 -14.79
N HIS A 106 8.38 12.72 -14.83
CA HIS A 106 9.08 13.11 -16.05
C HIS A 106 9.92 11.97 -16.64
N CYS A 107 10.65 11.23 -15.79
CA CYS A 107 11.45 10.10 -16.23
C CYS A 107 10.57 8.96 -16.76
N VAL A 108 9.43 8.67 -16.14
CA VAL A 108 8.49 7.64 -16.64
C VAL A 108 7.87 8.06 -17.98
N ALA A 109 7.64 9.36 -18.17
CA ALA A 109 7.20 9.96 -19.43
C ALA A 109 5.92 9.32 -20.01
N GLY A 110 4.98 8.93 -19.14
CA GLY A 110 3.69 8.34 -19.51
C GLY A 110 3.76 6.90 -20.06
N ARG A 111 4.92 6.24 -19.98
CA ARG A 111 5.11 4.85 -20.45
C ARG A 111 4.49 3.80 -19.53
N ALA A 112 4.22 4.18 -18.28
CA ALA A 112 3.59 3.36 -17.25
C ALA A 112 2.85 4.28 -16.27
N THR A 113 1.92 3.72 -15.49
CA THR A 113 1.23 4.44 -14.41
C THR A 113 2.22 4.82 -13.32
N THR A 114 2.19 6.07 -12.90
CA THR A 114 3.05 6.63 -11.84
C THR A 114 2.33 6.64 -10.51
N VAL A 115 2.85 5.88 -9.54
CA VAL A 115 2.29 5.76 -8.20
C VAL A 115 3.26 6.35 -7.18
N GLY A 116 2.82 7.30 -6.37
CA GLY A 116 3.61 7.76 -5.23
C GLY A 116 3.31 6.90 -4.00
N LEU A 117 4.32 6.41 -3.27
CA LEU A 117 4.14 5.89 -1.91
C LEU A 117 4.54 6.97 -0.89
N CYS A 118 3.53 7.64 -0.32
CA CYS A 118 3.72 8.66 0.71
C CYS A 118 3.87 8.01 2.08
N GLU A 119 5.06 8.07 2.63
CA GLU A 119 5.43 7.29 3.82
C GLU A 119 6.36 8.07 4.78
N THR A 120 6.51 9.38 4.54
CA THR A 120 7.25 10.31 5.41
C THR A 120 6.33 11.43 5.90
N ALA A 121 6.54 11.90 7.11
CA ALA A 121 5.85 13.04 7.70
C ALA A 121 6.08 14.31 6.86
N ALA A 122 7.29 14.48 6.30
CA ALA A 122 7.60 15.59 5.40
C ALA A 122 6.79 15.52 4.09
N GLY A 123 6.67 14.34 3.49
CA GLY A 123 5.84 14.11 2.30
C GLY A 123 4.37 14.41 2.57
N LEU A 124 3.85 13.92 3.71
CA LEU A 124 2.47 14.19 4.13
C LEU A 124 2.22 15.69 4.36
N ALA A 125 3.12 16.37 5.08
CA ALA A 125 2.99 17.80 5.34
C ALA A 125 3.06 18.67 4.07
N ARG A 126 3.71 18.16 3.01
CA ARG A 126 3.88 18.84 1.71
C ARG A 126 2.98 18.25 0.62
N LEU A 127 1.95 17.50 1.00
CA LEU A 127 1.12 16.74 0.07
C LEU A 127 0.47 17.63 -1.01
N GLY A 128 -0.01 18.82 -0.67
CA GLY A 128 -0.63 19.74 -1.63
C GLY A 128 0.27 20.02 -2.85
N PRO A 129 1.46 20.63 -2.67
CA PRO A 129 2.43 20.81 -3.75
C PRO A 129 2.84 19.53 -4.48
N ILE A 130 2.94 18.40 -3.77
CA ILE A 130 3.26 17.10 -4.37
C ILE A 130 2.15 16.66 -5.34
N LEU A 131 0.88 16.76 -4.94
CA LEU A 131 -0.25 16.39 -5.80
C LEU A 131 -0.37 17.34 -7.00
N THR A 132 -0.16 18.64 -6.81
CA THR A 132 -0.33 19.62 -7.90
C THR A 132 0.81 19.62 -8.90
N SER A 133 2.05 19.45 -8.43
CA SER A 133 3.26 19.62 -9.25
C SER A 133 3.93 18.30 -9.62
N GLY A 134 3.69 17.24 -8.85
CA GLY A 134 4.27 15.92 -9.07
C GLY A 134 3.64 15.18 -10.26
N GLN A 135 2.39 15.49 -10.61
CA GLN A 135 1.66 14.86 -11.72
C GLN A 135 1.59 13.32 -11.63
N LEU A 136 1.42 12.80 -10.42
CA LEU A 136 1.20 11.37 -10.21
C LEU A 136 -0.17 10.95 -10.76
N ASP A 137 -0.22 9.77 -11.34
CA ASP A 137 -1.50 9.14 -11.69
C ASP A 137 -2.24 8.67 -10.43
N GLU A 138 -1.50 8.20 -9.41
CA GLU A 138 -2.05 7.66 -8.16
C GLU A 138 -1.12 7.89 -6.97
N ILE A 139 -1.66 7.84 -5.76
CA ILE A 139 -0.87 7.89 -4.51
C ILE A 139 -1.31 6.81 -3.50
N HIS A 140 -0.38 6.17 -2.82
CA HIS A 140 -0.65 5.23 -1.73
C HIS A 140 0.01 5.74 -0.45
N PHE A 141 -0.68 5.67 0.69
CA PHE A 141 -0.10 6.08 1.97
C PHE A 141 0.42 4.86 2.74
N GLY A 142 1.74 4.81 2.94
CA GLY A 142 2.42 3.74 3.65
C GLY A 142 2.39 3.94 5.16
N LEU A 143 1.36 3.39 5.83
CA LEU A 143 1.16 3.62 7.28
C LEU A 143 2.29 3.06 8.17
N ASN A 144 2.98 2.02 7.70
CA ASN A 144 4.09 1.41 8.46
C ASN A 144 5.28 2.36 8.62
N ASP A 145 5.78 2.94 7.54
CA ASP A 145 6.93 3.85 7.66
C ASP A 145 6.48 5.23 8.17
N LEU A 146 5.26 5.65 7.81
CA LEU A 146 4.72 6.94 8.25
C LEU A 146 4.54 7.03 9.78
N HIS A 147 4.02 5.99 10.45
CA HIS A 147 3.88 6.03 11.92
C HIS A 147 5.26 6.05 12.62
N LEU A 148 6.25 5.37 12.06
CA LEU A 148 7.62 5.38 12.59
C LEU A 148 8.26 6.76 12.43
N ASP A 149 8.12 7.38 11.25
CA ASP A 149 8.65 8.71 10.97
C ASP A 149 7.97 9.80 11.83
N MET A 150 6.70 9.60 12.17
CA MET A 150 5.93 10.47 13.07
C MET A 150 6.19 10.19 14.56
N GLY A 151 6.90 9.10 14.91
CA GLY A 151 7.15 8.71 16.30
C GLY A 151 5.92 8.21 17.05
N LEU A 152 4.96 7.61 16.33
CA LEU A 152 3.75 6.99 16.89
C LEU A 152 4.03 5.55 17.34
N ASP A 153 3.21 5.04 18.25
CA ASP A 153 3.38 3.72 18.86
C ASP A 153 2.75 2.60 18.00
N PHE A 154 1.69 2.93 17.25
CA PHE A 154 0.92 2.00 16.44
C PHE A 154 0.51 2.60 15.07
N LEU A 155 0.57 1.78 14.02
CA LEU A 155 0.44 2.25 12.64
C LEU A 155 -0.91 2.90 12.31
N PHE A 156 -2.00 2.44 12.94
CA PHE A 156 -3.34 2.97 12.69
C PHE A 156 -3.65 4.25 13.47
N GLU A 157 -2.73 4.73 14.32
CA GLU A 157 -2.83 6.08 14.91
C GLU A 157 -2.87 7.17 13.84
N VAL A 158 -2.26 6.93 12.67
CA VAL A 158 -2.35 7.85 11.51
C VAL A 158 -3.80 7.97 11.00
N LEU A 159 -4.59 6.89 11.06
CA LEU A 159 -6.04 6.93 10.76
C LEU A 159 -6.80 7.58 11.91
N ALA A 160 -6.66 7.05 13.14
CA ALA A 160 -7.44 7.51 14.30
C ALA A 160 -7.19 8.99 14.65
N GLY A 161 -5.99 9.49 14.40
CA GLY A 161 -5.60 10.88 14.62
C GLY A 161 -6.08 11.87 13.55
N GLY A 162 -6.78 11.41 12.50
CA GLY A 162 -7.34 12.26 11.45
C GLY A 162 -6.33 12.77 10.42
N PHE A 163 -5.08 12.28 10.43
CA PHE A 163 -4.09 12.64 9.42
C PHE A 163 -4.49 12.16 8.03
N MET A 164 -5.10 10.96 7.96
CA MET A 164 -5.62 10.43 6.71
C MET A 164 -6.87 11.16 6.21
N ASP A 165 -7.72 11.71 7.08
CA ASP A 165 -8.84 12.57 6.65
C ASP A 165 -8.34 13.81 5.91
N LEU A 166 -7.29 14.45 6.43
CA LEU A 166 -6.65 15.58 5.76
C LEU A 166 -6.05 15.15 4.41
N ALA A 167 -5.32 14.02 4.38
CA ALA A 167 -4.70 13.51 3.17
C ALA A 167 -5.72 13.15 2.08
N ALA A 168 -6.77 12.43 2.46
CA ALA A 168 -7.88 12.03 1.60
C ALA A 168 -8.57 13.26 1.00
N SER A 169 -8.89 14.27 1.83
CA SER A 169 -9.49 15.52 1.37
C SER A 169 -8.65 16.19 0.27
N ARG A 170 -7.32 16.25 0.43
CA ARG A 170 -6.42 16.81 -0.60
C ARG A 170 -6.40 15.98 -1.89
N CYS A 171 -6.42 14.66 -1.77
CA CYS A 171 -6.47 13.76 -2.93
C CYS A 171 -7.79 13.95 -3.71
N LEU A 172 -8.92 14.05 -2.99
CA LEU A 172 -10.24 14.31 -3.59
C LEU A 172 -10.32 15.69 -4.24
N GLU A 173 -9.81 16.75 -3.59
CA GLU A 173 -9.74 18.11 -4.13
C GLU A 173 -8.94 18.19 -5.44
N THR A 174 -7.88 17.39 -5.55
CA THR A 174 -6.99 17.35 -6.74
C THR A 174 -7.40 16.30 -7.77
N GLY A 175 -8.35 15.42 -7.44
CA GLY A 175 -8.80 14.32 -8.28
C GLY A 175 -7.79 13.18 -8.43
N VAL A 176 -6.75 13.13 -7.60
CA VAL A 176 -5.75 12.05 -7.64
C VAL A 176 -6.28 10.84 -6.86
N PRO A 177 -6.50 9.67 -7.49
CA PRO A 177 -6.90 8.45 -6.81
C PRO A 177 -5.89 8.04 -5.75
N PHE A 178 -6.38 7.53 -4.62
CA PHE A 178 -5.50 7.17 -3.52
C PHE A 178 -5.85 5.87 -2.79
N GLY A 179 -4.82 5.17 -2.35
CA GLY A 179 -4.88 4.02 -1.45
C GLY A 179 -4.18 4.30 -0.13
N PHE A 180 -4.36 3.45 0.88
CA PHE A 180 -3.55 3.51 2.09
C PHE A 180 -3.41 2.16 2.78
N GLY A 181 -2.35 2.01 3.55
CA GLY A 181 -2.14 0.88 4.45
C GLY A 181 -2.22 -0.48 3.77
N GLY A 182 -2.55 -1.48 4.58
CA GLY A 182 -2.86 -2.81 4.11
C GLY A 182 -3.78 -3.55 5.08
N VAL A 183 -4.46 -4.57 4.56
CA VAL A 183 -5.50 -5.30 5.29
C VAL A 183 -5.13 -6.78 5.41
N ALA A 184 -5.43 -7.38 6.57
CA ALA A 184 -5.35 -8.83 6.77
C ALA A 184 -6.64 -9.52 6.28
N ARG A 185 -6.74 -10.84 6.45
CA ARG A 185 -8.00 -11.57 6.17
C ARG A 185 -9.14 -11.01 7.04
N VAL A 186 -10.36 -11.04 6.53
CA VAL A 186 -11.55 -10.66 7.29
C VAL A 186 -11.69 -11.58 8.50
N GLY A 187 -11.76 -11.00 9.70
CA GLY A 187 -11.77 -11.74 10.98
C GLY A 187 -10.38 -12.05 11.57
N GLY A 188 -9.29 -11.57 10.95
CA GLY A 188 -7.93 -11.63 11.49
C GLY A 188 -7.39 -10.26 11.94
N GLY A 189 -6.27 -10.28 12.67
CA GLY A 189 -5.58 -9.09 13.18
C GLY A 189 -6.11 -8.60 14.53
N GLU A 190 -5.32 -7.74 15.20
CA GLU A 190 -5.76 -7.09 16.45
C GLU A 190 -6.77 -5.98 16.19
N LEU A 191 -6.61 -5.24 15.08
CA LEU A 191 -7.60 -4.31 14.56
C LEU A 191 -8.43 -5.02 13.49
N PRO A 192 -9.77 -5.09 13.62
CA PRO A 192 -10.62 -5.79 12.65
C PRO A 192 -10.48 -5.23 11.23
N ALA A 193 -10.18 -6.11 10.28
CA ALA A 193 -10.09 -5.78 8.85
C ALA A 193 -11.31 -5.03 8.31
N ARG A 194 -12.53 -5.35 8.78
CA ARG A 194 -13.77 -4.65 8.40
C ARG A 194 -13.70 -3.15 8.71
N LEU A 195 -13.17 -2.77 9.88
CA LEU A 195 -13.10 -1.35 10.27
C LEU A 195 -12.08 -0.60 9.39
N ILE A 196 -10.96 -1.23 9.05
CA ILE A 196 -9.96 -0.66 8.13
C ILE A 196 -10.57 -0.47 6.74
N LEU A 197 -11.27 -1.48 6.20
CA LEU A 197 -11.97 -1.37 4.92
C LEU A 197 -13.09 -0.31 4.97
N GLY A 198 -13.75 -0.16 6.13
CA GLY A 198 -14.75 0.89 6.34
C GLY A 198 -14.14 2.29 6.25
N GLU A 199 -12.94 2.50 6.76
CA GLU A 199 -12.21 3.76 6.59
C GLU A 199 -11.85 4.04 5.13
N HIS A 200 -11.52 3.01 4.35
CA HIS A 200 -11.29 3.20 2.92
C HIS A 200 -12.56 3.71 2.21
N GLU A 201 -13.71 3.07 2.46
CA GLU A 201 -14.99 3.50 1.89
C GLU A 201 -15.36 4.92 2.36
N ARG A 202 -15.22 5.21 3.67
CA ARG A 202 -15.53 6.52 4.25
C ARG A 202 -14.68 7.64 3.65
N LEU A 203 -13.39 7.38 3.43
CA LEU A 203 -12.44 8.38 2.93
C LEU A 203 -12.45 8.50 1.40
N GLY A 204 -13.14 7.60 0.67
CA GLY A 204 -13.13 7.56 -0.79
C GLY A 204 -11.83 6.99 -1.37
N SER A 205 -11.15 6.14 -0.61
CA SER A 205 -9.94 5.44 -1.05
C SER A 205 -10.27 4.36 -2.07
N THR A 206 -9.44 4.23 -3.11
CA THR A 206 -9.68 3.34 -4.25
C THR A 206 -8.76 2.13 -4.29
N ALA A 207 -7.76 2.02 -3.40
CA ALA A 207 -6.80 0.92 -3.40
C ALA A 207 -6.34 0.49 -1.99
N VAL A 208 -6.05 -0.81 -1.84
CA VAL A 208 -5.52 -1.38 -0.60
C VAL A 208 -4.52 -2.51 -0.88
N ILE A 209 -3.50 -2.63 -0.03
CA ILE A 209 -2.54 -3.74 -0.09
C ILE A 209 -3.06 -4.90 0.76
N LEU A 210 -3.16 -6.09 0.18
CA LEU A 210 -3.34 -7.33 0.92
C LEU A 210 -2.04 -7.61 1.69
N SER A 211 -2.10 -7.45 3.01
CA SER A 211 -0.94 -7.54 3.89
C SER A 211 -0.34 -8.94 3.88
N ARG A 212 0.87 -9.10 4.44
CA ARG A 212 1.49 -10.43 4.57
C ARG A 212 0.64 -11.41 5.37
N ALA A 213 -0.08 -10.93 6.39
CA ALA A 213 -1.00 -11.76 7.17
C ALA A 213 -2.16 -12.31 6.31
N PHE A 214 -2.45 -11.67 5.17
CA PHE A 214 -3.47 -12.13 4.24
C PHE A 214 -3.14 -13.50 3.63
N THR A 215 -1.89 -13.74 3.27
CA THR A 215 -1.40 -15.04 2.73
C THR A 215 -0.77 -15.93 3.80
N GLY A 216 -0.89 -15.58 5.09
CA GLY A 216 -0.20 -16.28 6.18
C GLY A 216 1.32 -16.12 6.14
N GLY A 217 1.85 -15.10 5.46
CA GLY A 217 3.28 -14.85 5.30
C GLY A 217 3.96 -15.71 4.23
N ALA A 218 3.18 -16.42 3.41
CA ALA A 218 3.67 -17.30 2.36
C ALA A 218 4.53 -16.52 1.34
N LYS A 219 5.70 -17.08 1.01
CA LYS A 219 6.57 -16.55 -0.05
C LYS A 219 6.32 -17.26 -1.37
N THR A 220 5.99 -18.53 -1.31
CA THR A 220 5.61 -19.37 -2.44
C THR A 220 4.19 -19.90 -2.27
N LEU A 221 3.59 -20.40 -3.35
CA LEU A 221 2.26 -21.01 -3.28
C LEU A 221 2.22 -22.24 -2.34
N SER A 222 3.31 -23.00 -2.27
CA SER A 222 3.43 -24.17 -1.37
C SER A 222 3.57 -23.79 0.10
N ASP A 223 3.98 -22.56 0.42
CA ASP A 223 4.08 -22.08 1.81
C ASP A 223 2.73 -21.60 2.36
N MET A 224 1.70 -21.52 1.50
CA MET A 224 0.39 -21.09 1.96
C MET A 224 -0.19 -22.07 2.97
N PRO A 225 -0.84 -21.59 4.05
CA PRO A 225 -1.57 -22.46 4.97
C PRO A 225 -2.55 -23.35 4.20
N ALA A 226 -2.57 -24.65 4.54
CA ALA A 226 -3.36 -25.65 3.80
C ALA A 226 -4.88 -25.38 3.81
N ASP A 227 -5.35 -24.63 4.81
CA ASP A 227 -6.72 -24.19 4.98
C ASP A 227 -7.03 -22.85 4.29
N LEU A 228 -6.03 -22.18 3.69
CA LEU A 228 -6.19 -20.89 3.03
C LEU A 228 -6.60 -21.06 1.57
N ASP A 229 -7.86 -20.72 1.28
CA ASP A 229 -8.35 -20.54 -0.08
C ASP A 229 -8.28 -19.07 -0.48
N LEU A 230 -7.27 -18.71 -1.28
CA LEU A 230 -7.03 -17.33 -1.68
C LEU A 230 -8.23 -16.70 -2.40
N LYS A 231 -8.95 -17.49 -3.22
CA LYS A 231 -10.12 -16.99 -3.94
C LYS A 231 -11.27 -16.69 -2.99
N ALA A 232 -11.51 -17.57 -2.02
CA ALA A 232 -12.52 -17.34 -1.00
C ALA A 232 -12.18 -16.12 -0.12
N GLU A 233 -10.92 -15.94 0.27
CA GLU A 233 -10.51 -14.79 1.08
C GLU A 233 -10.63 -13.46 0.32
N VAL A 234 -10.28 -13.42 -0.97
CA VAL A 234 -10.47 -12.23 -1.81
C VAL A 234 -11.97 -11.93 -1.99
N ALA A 235 -12.80 -12.95 -2.22
CA ALA A 235 -14.25 -12.78 -2.30
C ALA A 235 -14.83 -12.19 -1.01
N ARG A 236 -14.37 -12.64 0.17
CA ARG A 236 -14.81 -12.05 1.45
C ARG A 236 -14.43 -10.57 1.61
N VAL A 237 -13.29 -10.14 1.06
CA VAL A 237 -12.92 -8.71 1.06
C VAL A 237 -13.90 -7.93 0.18
N GLN A 238 -14.22 -8.44 -1.01
CA GLN A 238 -15.16 -7.81 -1.94
C GLN A 238 -16.58 -7.73 -1.35
N GLU A 239 -17.10 -8.83 -0.79
CA GLU A 239 -18.40 -8.87 -0.09
C GLU A 239 -18.45 -7.89 1.09
N CYS A 240 -17.34 -7.77 1.84
CA CYS A 240 -17.23 -6.81 2.93
C CYS A 240 -17.31 -5.36 2.42
N LEU A 241 -16.62 -5.04 1.32
CA LEU A 241 -16.67 -3.72 0.69
C LEU A 241 -18.06 -3.38 0.16
N GLU A 242 -18.74 -4.34 -0.48
CA GLU A 242 -20.13 -4.17 -0.93
C GLU A 242 -21.06 -3.85 0.24
N SER A 243 -20.95 -4.59 1.34
CA SER A 243 -21.75 -4.33 2.55
C SER A 243 -21.41 -2.99 3.21
N LEU A 244 -20.16 -2.56 3.17
CA LEU A 244 -19.71 -1.28 3.70
C LEU A 244 -20.26 -0.10 2.90
N ALA A 245 -20.35 -0.24 1.58
CA ALA A 245 -20.88 0.80 0.69
C ALA A 245 -22.35 1.15 0.99
N GLU A 246 -23.13 0.17 1.47
CA GLU A 246 -24.54 0.33 1.83
C GLU A 246 -24.77 1.02 3.19
N ARG A 247 -23.73 1.24 3.99
CA ARG A 247 -23.85 1.85 5.32
C ARG A 247 -24.17 3.35 5.24
N ASP A 248 -25.03 3.82 6.14
CA ASP A 248 -25.34 5.24 6.30
C ASP A 248 -24.24 6.01 7.07
N ASP A 249 -24.36 7.34 7.12
CA ASP A 249 -23.35 8.20 7.74
C ASP A 249 -23.20 7.96 9.25
N ASP A 250 -24.30 7.65 9.96
CA ASP A 250 -24.27 7.37 11.40
C ASP A 250 -23.53 6.05 11.68
N GLN A 251 -23.76 5.03 10.84
CA GLN A 251 -23.08 3.74 10.89
C GLN A 251 -21.59 3.86 10.55
N ARG A 252 -21.23 4.70 9.59
CA ARG A 252 -19.82 4.98 9.23
C ARG A 252 -19.11 5.72 10.35
N GLU A 253 -19.77 6.67 10.99
CA GLU A 253 -19.22 7.40 12.13
C GLU A 253 -19.04 6.48 13.35
N ALA A 254 -20.00 5.58 13.62
CA ALA A 254 -19.87 4.58 14.66
C ALA A 254 -18.65 3.66 14.42
N ASP A 255 -18.44 3.19 13.19
CA ASP A 255 -17.28 2.39 12.81
C ASP A 255 -15.97 3.15 13.00
N ARG A 256 -15.93 4.43 12.63
CA ARG A 256 -14.76 5.32 12.80
C ARG A 256 -14.39 5.47 14.29
N LEU A 257 -15.40 5.69 15.14
CA LEU A 257 -15.21 5.82 16.59
C LEU A 257 -14.75 4.49 17.23
N GLU A 258 -15.31 3.36 16.78
CA GLU A 258 -14.88 2.02 17.21
C GLU A 258 -13.40 1.78 16.84
N LEU A 259 -13.02 2.07 15.59
CA LEU A 259 -11.63 1.96 15.13
C LEU A 259 -10.68 2.84 15.95
N ALA A 260 -11.07 4.08 16.23
CA ALA A 260 -10.27 5.00 17.04
C ALA A 260 -10.09 4.48 18.47
N GLY A 261 -11.16 3.95 19.08
CA GLY A 261 -11.10 3.37 20.42
C GLY A 261 -10.18 2.15 20.51
N ILE A 262 -10.27 1.21 19.56
CA ILE A 262 -9.40 0.02 19.51
C ILE A 262 -7.94 0.43 19.25
N THR A 263 -7.72 1.35 18.30
CA THR A 263 -6.39 1.89 17.98
C THR A 263 -5.72 2.49 19.21
N GLN A 264 -6.44 3.33 19.96
CA GLN A 264 -5.91 3.96 21.18
C GLN A 264 -5.56 2.90 22.24
N ALA A 265 -6.42 1.92 22.46
CA ALA A 265 -6.16 0.84 23.43
C ALA A 265 -4.93 0.00 23.06
N ILE A 266 -4.72 -0.27 21.77
CA ILE A 266 -3.52 -0.96 21.28
C ILE A 266 -2.28 -0.09 21.47
N ALA A 267 -2.34 1.19 21.10
CA ALA A 267 -1.23 2.13 21.22
C ALA A 267 -0.80 2.30 22.69
N ASP A 268 -1.73 2.47 23.62
CA ASP A 268 -1.43 2.59 25.06
C ASP A 268 -0.78 1.33 25.61
N ARG A 269 -1.22 0.15 25.17
CA ARG A 269 -0.59 -1.12 25.55
C ARG A 269 0.84 -1.26 25.01
N ILE A 270 1.10 -0.83 23.78
CA ILE A 270 2.44 -0.87 23.17
C ILE A 270 3.37 0.16 23.84
N GLY A 271 2.88 1.37 24.06
CA GLY A 271 3.63 2.47 24.67
C GLY A 271 3.82 2.36 26.18
N GLY A 272 3.28 1.32 26.82
CA GLY A 272 3.37 1.12 28.27
C GLY A 272 2.57 2.14 29.09
N ARG A 273 1.50 2.69 28.52
CA ARG A 273 0.58 3.67 29.13
C ARG A 273 -0.69 3.02 29.71
N ALA A 274 -0.85 1.70 29.56
CA ALA A 274 -1.97 0.89 30.02
C ALA A 274 -1.88 0.46 31.49
#